data_AF-A0A1H1IC97-F1
#
_entry.id   AF-A0A1H1IC97-F1
#
_cell.length_a   1.000
_cell.length_b   1.000
_cell.length_c   1.000
_cell.angle_alpha   90.00
_cell.angle_beta   90.00
_cell.angle_gamma   90.00
#
_symmetry.space_group_name_H-M   'P 1'
#
loop_
_entity.id
_entity.type
_entity.pdbx_description
1 polymer ?
#
loop_
_entity_poly.entity_id
_entity_poly.type
_entity_poly.pdbx_seq_one_letter_code
_entity_poly.pdbx_strand_id
1 'polypeptide(L)'
;MREVQTLTDWRREFSRCHLPSSTNLVLHAISLFAAGVGEVCSPSVRDLAEHTSLSMPIVTKHLRNAERCGWLGIRKYGPLGEKLKRNEYMPKLPEMEVEGWT
;
A
#
# COMPACT_ATOMS: atom_id res chain seq x y z
N MET A 1 -2.89 -15.88 -16.73
CA MET A 1 -2.87 -14.71 -15.83
C MET A 1 -3.23 -15.23 -14.46
N ARG A 2 -2.36 -15.16 -13.44
CA ARG A 2 -2.77 -15.54 -12.08
C ARG A 2 -3.67 -14.44 -11.54
N GLU A 3 -4.94 -14.77 -11.30
CA GLU A 3 -5.84 -13.91 -10.54
C GLU A 3 -5.38 -13.88 -9.09
N VAL A 4 -4.59 -12.86 -8.72
CA VAL A 4 -4.27 -12.57 -7.31
C VAL A 4 -5.50 -11.89 -6.71
N GLN A 5 -6.53 -12.67 -6.33
CA GLN A 5 -7.76 -12.08 -5.77
C GLN A 5 -7.71 -11.93 -4.24
N THR A 6 -6.73 -12.53 -3.56
CA THR A 6 -6.65 -12.46 -2.09
C THR A 6 -5.44 -11.67 -1.61
N LEU A 7 -5.58 -11.00 -0.45
CA LEU A 7 -4.46 -10.36 0.24
C LEU A 7 -3.39 -11.37 0.68
N THR A 8 -3.76 -12.63 0.86
CA THR A 8 -2.81 -13.69 1.18
C THR A 8 -1.87 -13.98 0.01
N ASP A 9 -2.40 -14.05 -1.21
CA ASP A 9 -1.58 -14.23 -2.41
C ASP A 9 -0.72 -12.99 -2.67
N TRP A 10 -1.30 -11.80 -2.52
CA TRP A 10 -0.56 -10.54 -2.62
C TRP A 10 0.64 -10.48 -1.66
N ARG A 11 0.46 -10.90 -0.40
CA ARG A 11 1.55 -11.05 0.58
C ARG A 11 2.62 -12.04 0.14
N ARG A 12 2.21 -13.18 -0.43
CA ARG A 12 3.15 -14.19 -0.93
C ARG A 12 3.96 -13.67 -2.11
N GLU A 13 3.36 -12.87 -2.99
CA GLU A 13 4.05 -12.34 -4.16
C GLU A 13 5.06 -11.26 -3.77
N PHE A 14 4.67 -10.20 -3.04
CA PHE A 14 5.63 -9.14 -2.68
C PHE A 14 6.75 -9.65 -1.75
N SER A 15 6.48 -10.66 -0.89
CA SER A 15 7.48 -11.21 0.03
C SER A 15 8.60 -11.98 -0.70
N ARG A 16 8.37 -12.39 -1.95
CA ARG A 16 9.39 -13.00 -2.81
C ARG A 16 10.16 -11.97 -3.63
N CYS A 17 9.70 -10.73 -3.68
CA CYS A 17 10.41 -9.65 -4.34
C CYS A 17 11.55 -9.12 -3.46
N HIS A 18 12.64 -8.67 -4.09
CA HIS A 18 13.79 -8.08 -3.41
C HIS A 18 13.50 -6.63 -2.94
N LEU A 19 12.43 -6.46 -2.14
CA LEU A 19 12.09 -5.20 -1.49
C LEU A 19 12.86 -5.04 -0.18
N PRO A 20 13.17 -3.81 0.28
CA PRO A 20 13.69 -3.59 1.61
C PRO A 20 12.78 -4.22 2.67
N SER A 21 13.33 -4.86 3.70
CA SER A 21 12.56 -5.57 4.73
C SER A 21 11.49 -4.68 5.37
N SER A 22 11.78 -3.40 5.60
CA SER A 22 10.81 -2.44 6.13
C SER A 22 9.70 -2.07 5.13
N THR A 23 9.95 -2.16 3.82
CA THR A 23 8.89 -2.03 2.79
C THR A 23 7.94 -3.22 2.87
N ASN A 24 8.46 -4.45 2.96
CA ASN A 24 7.64 -5.65 3.15
C ASN A 24 6.79 -5.54 4.42
N LEU A 25 7.37 -5.08 5.53
CA LEU A 25 6.66 -4.89 6.79
C LEU A 25 5.52 -3.86 6.67
N VAL A 26 5.75 -2.74 5.96
CA VAL A 26 4.71 -1.73 5.72
C VAL A 26 3.60 -2.26 4.82
N LEU A 27 3.93 -3.02 3.77
CA LEU A 27 2.93 -3.68 2.91
C LEU A 27 2.09 -4.69 3.71
N HIS A 28 2.73 -5.46 4.61
CA HIS A 28 2.02 -6.33 5.53
C HIS A 28 1.05 -5.56 6.43
N ALA A 29 1.47 -4.43 7.00
CA ALA A 29 0.59 -3.60 7.83
C ALA A 29 -0.60 -3.04 7.03
N ILE A 30 -0.39 -2.59 5.80
CA ILE A 30 -1.49 -2.17 4.90
C ILE A 30 -2.51 -3.29 4.71
N SER A 31 -2.05 -4.54 4.53
CA SER A 31 -2.96 -5.69 4.34
C SER A 31 -3.87 -5.99 5.53
N LEU A 32 -3.61 -5.40 6.70
CA LEU A 32 -4.50 -5.52 7.87
C LEU A 32 -5.75 -4.62 7.75
N PHE A 33 -5.68 -3.58 6.91
CA PHE A 33 -6.74 -2.59 6.74
C PHE A 33 -7.49 -2.70 5.41
N ALA A 34 -6.91 -3.38 4.42
CA ALA A 34 -7.53 -3.59 3.12
C ALA A 34 -8.53 -4.77 3.16
N ALA A 35 -9.61 -4.67 2.39
CA ALA A 35 -10.54 -5.79 2.18
C ALA A 35 -10.04 -6.76 1.10
N GLY A 36 -9.28 -6.27 0.12
CA GLY A 36 -8.81 -7.03 -1.03
C GLY A 36 -7.71 -6.31 -1.80
N VAL A 37 -7.19 -6.97 -2.83
CA VAL A 37 -6.31 -6.32 -3.83
C VAL A 37 -7.20 -5.48 -4.75
N GLY A 38 -6.80 -4.25 -5.05
CA GLY A 38 -7.61 -3.27 -5.78
C GLY A 38 -8.66 -2.55 -4.92
N GLU A 39 -8.85 -2.98 -3.67
CA GLU A 39 -9.76 -2.33 -2.73
C GLU A 39 -9.07 -1.20 -1.96
N VAL A 40 -9.78 -0.09 -1.78
CA VAL A 40 -9.24 1.11 -1.12
C VAL A 40 -9.31 0.97 0.40
N CYS A 41 -8.25 1.38 1.09
CA CYS A 41 -8.23 1.57 2.52
C CYS A 41 -7.60 2.92 2.90
N SER A 42 -7.86 3.41 4.11
CA SER A 42 -7.36 4.72 4.56
C SER A 42 -6.83 4.71 6.01
N PRO A 43 -5.94 3.77 6.40
CA PRO A 43 -5.25 3.85 7.69
C PRO A 43 -4.43 5.13 7.79
N SER A 44 -4.28 5.66 9.00
CA SER A 44 -3.37 6.78 9.22
C SER A 44 -1.90 6.30 9.21
N VAL A 45 -0.95 7.19 8.93
CA VAL A 45 0.48 6.85 9.05
C VAL A 45 0.85 6.47 10.49
N ARG A 46 0.11 6.98 11.48
CA ARG A 46 0.26 6.60 12.89
C ARG A 46 -0.17 5.15 13.12
N ASP A 47 -1.33 4.74 12.59
CA ASP A 47 -1.84 3.36 12.73
C ASP A 47 -0.81 2.37 12.14
N LEU A 48 -0.27 2.71 10.96
CA LEU A 48 0.78 1.92 10.32
C LEU A 48 2.08 1.90 11.13
N ALA A 49 2.46 3.00 11.77
CA ALA A 49 3.62 3.05 12.65
C ALA A 49 3.44 2.12 13.86
N GLU A 50 2.25 2.09 14.45
CA GLU A 50 1.92 1.20 15.57
C GLU A 50 2.04 -0.29 15.18
N HIS A 51 1.50 -0.68 14.02
CA HIS A 51 1.57 -2.06 13.55
C HIS A 51 2.95 -2.51 13.04
N THR A 52 3.84 -1.58 12.75
CA THR A 52 5.19 -1.90 12.24
C THR A 52 6.30 -1.66 13.27
N SER A 53 5.99 -0.98 14.39
CA SER A 53 7.00 -0.47 15.34
C SER A 53 8.05 0.44 14.68
N LEU A 54 7.75 1.00 13.51
CA LEU A 54 8.59 1.97 12.81
C LEU A 54 8.14 3.39 13.15
N SER A 55 9.04 4.36 13.04
CA SER A 55 8.64 5.77 13.17
C SER A 55 7.84 6.22 11.95
N MET A 56 6.94 7.19 12.14
CA MET A 56 6.10 7.73 11.05
C MET A 56 6.91 8.20 9.81
N PRO A 57 8.09 8.85 9.95
CA PRO A 57 8.93 9.18 8.80
C PRO A 57 9.41 7.95 8.03
N ILE A 58 9.78 6.87 8.73
CA ILE A 58 10.22 5.62 8.11
C ILE A 58 9.05 4.94 7.42
N VAL A 59 7.87 4.86 8.04
CA VAL A 59 6.64 4.38 7.39
C VAL A 59 6.36 5.16 6.11
N THR A 60 6.40 6.49 6.17
CA THR A 60 6.17 7.36 4.99
C THR A 60 7.18 7.10 3.88
N LYS A 61 8.46 6.93 4.21
CA LYS A 61 9.51 6.56 3.25
C LYS A 61 9.19 5.22 2.57
N HIS A 62 8.78 4.22 3.35
CA HIS A 62 8.53 2.87 2.83
C HIS A 62 7.20 2.74 2.09
N LEU A 63 6.19 3.55 2.41
CA LEU A 63 4.98 3.71 1.60
C LEU A 63 5.33 4.22 0.19
N ARG A 64 6.15 5.27 0.08
CA ARG A 64 6.63 5.78 -1.22
C ARG A 64 7.48 4.76 -1.98
N ASN A 65 8.27 3.95 -1.28
CA ASN A 65 9.03 2.88 -1.92
C ASN A 65 8.10 1.78 -2.47
N ALA A 66 7.08 1.39 -1.72
CA ALA A 66 6.07 0.44 -2.17
C ALA A 66 5.33 0.93 -3.42
N GLU A 67 4.95 2.22 -3.43
CA GLU A 67 4.34 2.91 -4.57
C GLU A 67 5.26 2.88 -5.79
N ARG A 68 6.52 3.32 -5.64
CA ARG A 68 7.50 3.29 -6.73
C ARG A 68 7.78 1.89 -7.27
N CYS A 69 7.65 0.86 -6.45
CA CYS A 69 7.80 -0.54 -6.88
C CYS A 69 6.51 -1.13 -7.47
N GLY A 70 5.42 -0.35 -7.55
CA GLY A 70 4.16 -0.76 -8.16
C GLY A 70 3.27 -1.64 -7.26
N TRP A 71 3.59 -1.80 -5.98
CA TRP A 71 2.81 -2.65 -5.07
C TRP A 71 1.65 -1.92 -4.39
N LEU A 72 1.66 -0.58 -4.42
CA LEU A 72 0.69 0.24 -3.70
C LEU A 72 0.32 1.48 -4.50
N GLY A 73 -0.96 1.75 -4.72
CA GLY A 73 -1.42 3.08 -5.13
C GLY A 73 -1.56 3.99 -3.90
N ILE A 74 -1.16 5.26 -3.99
CA ILE A 74 -1.35 6.25 -2.90
C ILE A 74 -2.04 7.50 -3.43
N ARG A 75 -3.23 7.78 -2.90
CA ARG A 75 -3.99 8.97 -3.27
C ARG A 75 -4.05 9.98 -2.12
N LYS A 76 -3.70 11.23 -2.43
CA LYS A 76 -3.70 12.36 -1.46
C LYS A 76 -4.78 13.39 -1.73
N TYR A 77 -5.29 13.40 -2.95
CA TYR A 77 -6.31 14.32 -3.41
C TYR A 77 -7.46 13.51 -4.00
N GLY A 78 -8.70 13.93 -3.74
CA GLY A 78 -9.87 13.31 -4.33
C GLY A 78 -10.03 13.67 -5.82
N PRO A 79 -11.05 13.10 -6.49
CA PRO A 79 -11.27 13.28 -7.92
C PRO A 79 -11.48 14.74 -8.34
N LEU A 80 -11.93 15.61 -7.43
CA LEU A 80 -12.14 17.04 -7.70
C LEU A 80 -10.95 17.91 -7.25
N GLY A 81 -9.82 17.29 -6.89
CA GLY A 81 -8.60 17.97 -6.46
C GLY A 81 -8.61 18.39 -5.00
N GLU A 82 -9.63 18.03 -4.22
CA GLU A 82 -9.71 18.31 -2.80
C GLU A 82 -8.69 17.48 -2.02
N LYS A 83 -7.99 18.09 -1.07
CA LYS A 83 -7.05 17.35 -0.22
C LYS A 83 -7.82 16.38 0.69
N LEU A 84 -7.47 15.10 0.64
CA LEU A 84 -8.10 14.10 1.48
C LEU A 84 -7.68 14.29 2.95
N LYS A 85 -8.61 14.00 3.87
CA LYS A 85 -8.34 14.03 5.32
C LYS A 85 -7.25 13.03 5.72
N ARG A 86 -7.16 11.92 4.99
CA ARG A 86 -6.14 10.88 5.10
C ARG A 86 -5.75 10.46 3.70
N ASN A 87 -4.50 10.02 3.54
CA ASN A 87 -4.14 9.35 2.31
C ASN A 87 -4.96 8.07 2.18
N GLU A 88 -5.34 7.75 0.96
CA GLU A 88 -5.91 6.46 0.61
C GLU A 88 -4.83 5.58 0.00
N TYR A 89 -4.94 4.30 0.25
CA TYR A 89 -4.02 3.28 -0.22
C TYR A 89 -4.79 2.17 -0.90
N MET A 90 -4.21 1.59 -1.93
CA MET A 90 -4.81 0.49 -2.67
C MET A 90 -3.73 -0.56 -2.95
N PRO A 91 -3.79 -1.75 -2.33
CA PRO A 91 -2.90 -2.84 -2.67
C PRO A 91 -3.07 -3.20 -4.15
N LYS A 92 -1.96 -3.27 -4.89
CA LYS A 92 -1.96 -3.64 -6.30
C LYS A 92 -0.78 -4.53 -6.64
N LEU A 93 -0.86 -5.18 -7.80
CA LEU A 93 0.30 -5.79 -8.43
C LEU A 93 1.01 -4.74 -9.30
N PRO A 94 2.33 -4.85 -9.50
CA PRO A 94 3.07 -3.96 -10.37
C PRO A 94 2.50 -3.86 -11.79
N GLU A 95 1.92 -4.94 -12.31
CA GLU A 95 1.34 -4.99 -13.67
C GLU A 95 -0.09 -4.43 -13.75
N MET A 96 -0.71 -4.08 -12.61
CA MET A 96 -2.05 -3.50 -12.59
C MET A 96 -1.98 -2.00 -12.93
N GLU A 97 -2.51 -1.64 -14.09
CA GLU A 97 -2.85 -0.25 -14.41
C GLU A 97 -4.12 0.15 -13.64
N VAL A 98 -4.06 1.26 -12.90
CA VAL A 98 -5.25 1.77 -12.21
C VAL A 98 -5.39 3.25 -12.45
N GLU A 99 -6.42 3.60 -13.21
CA GLU A 99 -6.71 4.96 -13.62
C GLU A 99 -7.06 5.84 -12.41
N GLY A 100 -6.48 7.04 -12.33
CA GLY A 100 -6.69 7.95 -11.19
C GLY A 100 -5.93 7.59 -9.91
N TRP A 101 -4.99 6.64 -9.99
CA TRP A 101 -4.05 6.29 -8.91
C TRP A 101 -2.61 6.37 -9.43
N THR A 102 -1.90 7.42 -9.02
CA THR A 102 -0.46 7.61 -9.28
C THR A 102 0.33 7.30 -8.04
#